data_AF-A0A418PNT5-F1
#
_entry.id   AF-A0A418PNT5-F1
#
_cell.length_a   1.000
_cell.length_b   1.000
_cell.length_c   1.000
_cell.angle_alpha   90.00
_cell.angle_beta   90.00
_cell.angle_gamma   90.00
#
_symmetry.space_group_name_H-M   'P 1'
#
loop_
_entity.id
_entity.type
_entity.pdbx_description
1 polymer ?
#
loop_
_entity_poly.entity_id
_entity_poly.type
_entity_poly.pdbx_seq_one_letter_code
_entity_poly.pdbx_strand_id
1 'polypeptide(L)'
;MKENLLSEIKGSENAPVIILFGGNPFRRDEVVRLLASLGDISVYGTLGEEEGMAKIEALGRKVDLILIGGRYSEAQRDRIKKWVKENLHGVEVTQPGFDYPYSNAAIYADVKVKLNL
;
A
#
# COMPACT_ATOMS: atom_id res chain seq x y z
N MET A 1 -18.79 18.29 -6.98
CA MET A 1 -18.50 17.26 -8.00
C MET A 1 -18.22 15.96 -7.25
N LYS A 2 -18.82 14.83 -7.62
CA LYS A 2 -18.38 13.52 -7.10
C LYS A 2 -17.06 13.21 -7.80
N GLU A 3 -15.95 13.45 -7.13
CA GLU A 3 -14.65 13.00 -7.64
C GLU A 3 -14.68 11.46 -7.69
N ASN A 4 -14.33 10.89 -8.85
CA ASN A 4 -14.20 9.45 -8.98
C ASN A 4 -12.97 9.01 -8.19
N LEU A 5 -13.20 8.42 -7.02
CA LEU A 5 -12.15 7.91 -6.14
C LEU A 5 -11.38 6.80 -6.85
N LEU A 6 -10.05 6.92 -6.87
CA LEU A 6 -9.19 5.87 -7.38
C LEU A 6 -8.97 4.80 -6.30
N SER A 7 -9.08 3.54 -6.69
CA SER A 7 -8.75 2.39 -5.85
C SER A 7 -7.51 1.65 -6.34
N GLU A 8 -7.14 1.79 -7.62
CA GLU A 8 -5.95 1.15 -8.16
C GLU A 8 -5.35 1.93 -9.35
N ILE A 9 -4.04 1.79 -9.52
CA ILE A 9 -3.28 2.15 -10.71
C ILE A 9 -2.45 0.94 -11.11
N LYS A 10 -2.43 0.60 -12.40
CA LYS A 10 -1.63 -0.50 -12.94
C LYS A 10 -0.46 0.07 -13.73
N GLY A 11 0.75 -0.30 -13.34
CA GLY A 11 1.96 -0.08 -14.13
C GLY A 11 2.15 -1.17 -15.18
N SER A 12 3.34 -1.24 -15.75
CA SER A 12 3.74 -2.30 -16.68
C SER A 12 3.79 -3.69 -16.01
N GLU A 13 3.98 -4.73 -16.82
CA GLU A 13 4.04 -6.11 -16.34
C GLU A 13 5.06 -6.31 -15.22
N ASN A 14 6.22 -5.66 -15.32
CA ASN A 14 7.35 -5.79 -14.38
C ASN A 14 7.39 -4.67 -13.32
N ALA A 15 6.40 -3.78 -13.30
CA ALA A 15 6.34 -2.68 -12.35
C ALA A 15 6.24 -3.20 -10.90
N PRO A 16 6.91 -2.56 -9.93
CA PRO A 16 6.76 -2.87 -8.52
C PRO A 16 5.31 -2.80 -8.07
N VAL A 17 4.90 -3.74 -7.21
CA VAL A 17 3.53 -3.85 -6.72
C VAL A 17 3.43 -3.40 -5.27
N ILE A 18 2.56 -2.42 -5.03
CA ILE A 18 2.22 -1.90 -3.72
C ILE A 18 0.79 -2.27 -3.35
N ILE A 19 0.60 -2.82 -2.15
CA ILE A 19 -0.74 -2.94 -1.54
C ILE A 19 -0.87 -1.90 -0.44
N LEU A 20 -1.79 -0.96 -0.64
CA LEU A 20 -2.11 0.09 0.32
C LEU A 20 -3.35 -0.32 1.12
N PHE A 21 -3.15 -0.61 2.41
CA PHE A 21 -4.24 -0.75 3.37
C PHE A 21 -4.67 0.66 3.82
N GLY A 22 -5.72 1.22 3.20
CA GLY A 22 -6.15 2.61 3.36
C GLY A 22 -7.63 2.75 3.74
N GLY A 23 -7.98 2.54 5.01
CA GLY A 23 -9.36 2.53 5.51
C GLY A 23 -10.14 3.85 5.45
N ASN A 24 -9.57 4.91 4.86
CA ASN A 24 -10.31 6.12 4.49
C ASN A 24 -10.24 6.29 2.96
N PRO A 25 -11.38 6.33 2.26
CA PRO A 25 -11.42 6.29 0.79
C PRO A 25 -10.75 7.51 0.13
N PHE A 26 -10.94 8.70 0.67
CA PHE A 26 -10.34 9.95 0.15
C PHE A 26 -8.83 9.94 0.34
N ARG A 27 -8.39 9.65 1.57
CA ARG A 27 -6.97 9.59 1.89
C ARG A 27 -6.25 8.48 1.13
N ARG A 28 -6.93 7.35 0.89
CA ARG A 28 -6.41 6.26 0.08
C ARG A 28 -6.21 6.71 -1.37
N ASP A 29 -7.21 7.36 -1.98
CA ASP A 29 -7.09 7.91 -3.34
C ASP A 29 -5.90 8.89 -3.44
N GLU A 30 -5.78 9.83 -2.51
CA GLU A 30 -4.64 10.75 -2.44
C GLU A 30 -3.29 10.02 -2.42
N VAL A 31 -3.17 8.97 -1.59
CA VAL A 31 -1.93 8.20 -1.48
C VAL A 31 -1.70 7.36 -2.75
N VAL A 32 -2.74 6.78 -3.35
CA VAL A 32 -2.62 6.06 -4.64
C VAL A 32 -2.06 6.98 -5.72
N ARG A 33 -2.61 8.20 -5.86
CA ARG A 33 -2.12 9.20 -6.84
C ARG A 33 -0.72 9.67 -6.53
N LEU A 34 -0.43 9.91 -5.26
CA LEU A 34 0.91 10.28 -4.80
C LEU A 34 1.93 9.21 -5.19
N LEU A 35 1.66 7.94 -4.89
CA LEU A 35 2.59 6.86 -5.18
C LEU A 35 2.74 6.66 -6.68
N ALA A 36 1.68 6.75 -7.47
CA ALA A 36 1.80 6.62 -8.92
C ALA A 36 2.67 7.71 -9.57
N SER A 37 2.89 8.84 -8.90
CA SER A 37 3.85 9.84 -9.38
C SER A 37 5.32 9.41 -9.24
N LEU A 38 5.61 8.30 -8.55
CA LEU A 38 6.95 7.71 -8.46
C LEU A 38 7.44 7.10 -9.78
N GLY A 39 6.55 6.87 -10.75
CA GLY A 39 6.89 6.31 -12.05
C GLY A 39 6.09 5.06 -12.37
N ASP A 40 6.72 4.08 -13.00
CA ASP A 40 6.08 2.84 -13.41
C ASP A 40 5.89 1.88 -12.23
N ILE A 41 4.77 2.03 -11.51
CA ILE A 41 4.39 1.19 -10.38
C ILE A 41 2.92 0.76 -10.48
N SER A 42 2.59 -0.37 -9.87
CA SER A 42 1.20 -0.78 -9.63
C SER A 42 0.84 -0.55 -8.16
N VAL A 43 -0.27 0.13 -7.89
CA VAL A 43 -0.76 0.39 -6.54
C VAL A 43 -2.19 -0.09 -6.43
N TYR A 44 -2.48 -0.91 -5.43
CA TYR A 44 -3.82 -1.40 -5.12
C TYR A 44 -4.20 -0.95 -3.72
N GLY A 45 -5.14 0.00 -3.64
CA GLY A 45 -5.68 0.52 -2.39
C GLY A 45 -6.91 -0.27 -1.94
N THR A 46 -6.91 -0.70 -0.69
CA THR A 46 -8.03 -1.40 -0.04
C THR A 46 -8.58 -0.58 1.13
N LEU A 47 -9.82 -0.85 1.53
CA LEU A 47 -10.49 -0.20 2.67
C LEU A 47 -10.48 -1.06 3.93
N GLY A 48 -10.26 -2.37 3.78
CA GLY A 48 -10.29 -3.34 4.88
C GLY A 48 -9.07 -4.26 4.92
N GLU A 49 -8.95 -4.97 6.04
CA GLU A 49 -7.94 -6.02 6.23
C GLU A 49 -8.22 -7.21 5.30
N GLU A 50 -9.42 -7.77 5.35
CA GLU A 50 -9.84 -8.91 4.52
C GLU A 50 -9.75 -8.60 3.02
N GLU A 51 -10.19 -7.40 2.61
CA GLU A 51 -10.07 -6.94 1.22
C GLU A 51 -8.61 -6.88 0.76
N GLY A 52 -7.70 -6.40 1.62
CA GLY A 52 -6.26 -6.35 1.33
C GLY A 52 -5.65 -7.73 1.17
N MET A 53 -5.97 -8.67 2.06
CA MET A 53 -5.50 -10.05 1.98
C MET A 53 -6.02 -10.75 0.72
N ALA A 54 -7.33 -10.63 0.45
CA ALA A 54 -7.93 -11.20 -0.75
C ALA A 54 -7.35 -10.61 -2.04
N LYS A 55 -7.02 -9.31 -2.07
CA LYS A 55 -6.35 -8.68 -3.21
C LYS A 55 -4.95 -9.25 -3.42
N ILE A 56 -4.17 -9.45 -2.35
CA ILE A 56 -2.84 -10.06 -2.43
C ILE A 56 -2.94 -11.46 -3.05
N GLU A 57 -3.84 -12.29 -2.54
CA GLU A 57 -4.06 -13.66 -3.03
C GLU A 57 -4.49 -13.66 -4.52
N ALA A 58 -5.44 -12.79 -4.88
CA ALA A 58 -5.96 -12.70 -6.24
C ALA A 58 -4.93 -12.21 -7.27
N LEU A 59 -3.93 -11.44 -6.85
CA LEU A 59 -2.89 -10.95 -7.76
C LEU A 59 -1.98 -12.08 -8.25
N GLY A 60 -1.78 -13.14 -7.46
CA GLY A 60 -0.98 -14.31 -7.85
C GLY A 60 0.45 -14.01 -8.31
N ARG A 61 0.94 -12.78 -8.09
CA ARG A 61 2.25 -12.26 -8.51
C ARG A 61 2.97 -11.64 -7.32
N LYS A 62 4.27 -11.39 -7.49
CA LYS A 62 5.10 -10.76 -6.46
C LYS A 62 4.51 -9.42 -6.03
N VAL A 63 4.31 -9.27 -4.72
CA VAL A 63 4.07 -7.99 -4.04
C VAL A 63 5.40 -7.52 -3.50
N ASP A 64 5.78 -6.26 -3.74
CA ASP A 64 7.08 -5.73 -3.31
C ASP A 64 6.96 -4.95 -2.00
N LEU A 65 5.83 -4.28 -1.78
CA LEU A 65 5.61 -3.46 -0.59
C LEU A 65 4.16 -3.48 -0.10
N ILE A 66 4.00 -3.55 1.21
CA ILE A 66 2.74 -3.33 1.93
C ILE A 66 2.81 -2.01 2.69
N LEU A 67 1.87 -1.11 2.41
CA LEU A 67 1.74 0.19 3.07
C LEU A 67 0.50 0.18 3.96
N ILE A 68 0.67 0.26 5.29
CA ILE A 68 -0.44 0.23 6.26
C ILE A 68 -0.77 1.63 6.77
N GLY A 69 -1.90 2.16 6.32
CA GLY A 69 -2.37 3.51 6.63
C GLY A 69 -2.77 3.73 8.09
N GLY A 70 -2.93 4.99 8.46
CA GLY A 70 -3.09 5.46 9.85
C GLY A 70 -4.35 4.96 10.58
N ARG A 71 -5.40 4.56 9.86
CA ARG A 71 -6.70 4.17 10.43
C ARG A 71 -6.73 2.75 11.00
N TYR A 72 -5.74 1.92 10.71
CA TYR A 72 -5.67 0.57 11.24
C TYR A 72 -5.16 0.62 12.68
N SER A 73 -5.88 -0.06 13.57
CA SER A 73 -5.46 -0.27 14.97
C SER A 73 -4.16 -1.09 15.03
N GLU A 74 -3.47 -1.04 16.16
CA GLU A 74 -2.26 -1.83 16.40
C GLU A 74 -2.52 -3.33 16.20
N ALA A 75 -3.62 -3.85 16.76
CA ALA A 75 -4.03 -5.24 16.56
C ALA A 75 -4.26 -5.61 15.09
N GLN A 76 -4.84 -4.71 14.29
CA GLN A 76 -5.00 -4.94 12.84
C GLN A 76 -3.65 -4.94 12.11
N ARG A 77 -2.76 -4.00 12.45
CA ARG A 77 -1.41 -3.93 11.88
C ARG A 77 -0.62 -5.20 12.17
N ASP A 78 -0.70 -5.71 13.40
CA ASP A 78 -0.02 -6.93 13.80
C ASP A 78 -0.55 -8.16 13.05
N ARG A 79 -1.86 -8.26 12.86
CA ARG A 79 -2.43 -9.33 12.03
C ARG A 79 -2.00 -9.24 10.58
N ILE A 80 -2.02 -8.04 9.98
CA ILE A 80 -1.53 -7.83 8.60
C ILE A 80 -0.06 -8.22 8.49
N LYS A 81 0.81 -7.71 9.37
CA LYS A 81 2.26 -8.03 9.38
C LYS A 81 2.50 -9.53 9.54
N LYS A 82 1.79 -10.17 10.47
CA LYS A 82 1.88 -11.62 10.70
C LYS A 82 1.48 -12.40 9.45
N TRP A 83 0.33 -12.07 8.88
CA TRP A 83 -0.16 -12.71 7.66
C TRP A 83 0.81 -12.52 6.48
N VAL A 84 1.32 -11.30 6.27
CA VAL A 84 2.31 -11.00 5.22
C VAL A 84 3.57 -11.85 5.41
N LYS A 85 4.09 -11.95 6.63
CA LYS A 85 5.28 -12.75 6.94
C LYS A 85 5.05 -14.26 6.73
N GLU A 86 3.85 -14.74 6.99
CA GLU A 86 3.48 -16.17 6.86
C GLU A 86 3.21 -16.56 5.40
N ASN A 87 2.73 -15.65 4.56
CA ASN A 87 2.26 -15.96 3.20
C ASN A 87 3.14 -15.37 2.09
N LEU A 88 3.95 -14.35 2.38
CA LEU A 88 4.79 -13.68 1.40
C LEU A 88 6.26 -13.68 1.83
N HIS A 89 7.16 -13.81 0.86
CA HIS A 89 8.60 -13.76 1.09
C HIS A 89 9.22 -12.51 0.47
N GLY A 90 10.11 -11.84 1.23
CA GLY A 90 10.87 -10.69 0.74
C GLY A 90 10.03 -9.44 0.47
N VAL A 91 8.90 -9.28 1.19
CA VAL A 91 8.00 -8.13 1.06
C VAL A 91 8.30 -7.12 2.15
N GLU A 92 8.49 -5.87 1.76
CA GLU A 92 8.65 -4.77 2.70
C GLU A 92 7.30 -4.37 3.29
N VAL A 93 7.25 -4.12 4.60
CA VAL A 93 6.04 -3.60 5.26
C VAL A 93 6.37 -2.27 5.88
N THR A 94 5.52 -1.27 5.64
CA THR A 94 5.75 0.07 6.18
C THR A 94 4.49 0.82 6.59
N GLN A 95 4.65 1.71 7.57
CA GLN A 95 3.58 2.21 8.40
C GLN A 95 3.77 3.70 8.73
N PRO A 96 3.19 4.63 7.95
CA PRO A 96 3.20 6.04 8.29
C PRO A 96 2.50 6.28 9.63
N GLY A 97 3.08 7.20 10.42
CA GLY A 97 2.68 7.50 11.80
C GLY A 97 3.27 6.57 12.85
N PHE A 98 4.00 5.52 12.44
CA PHE A 98 4.71 4.62 13.34
C PHE A 98 6.20 4.55 12.98
N ASP A 99 6.52 4.17 11.73
CA ASP A 99 7.91 4.06 11.25
C ASP A 99 8.51 5.44 10.94
N TYR A 100 7.66 6.38 10.52
CA TYR A 100 8.01 7.75 10.13
C TYR A 100 6.78 8.67 10.22
N PRO A 101 6.93 10.01 10.14
CA PRO A 101 5.82 10.94 10.26
C PRO A 101 4.69 10.69 9.24
N TYR A 102 3.43 10.82 9.69
CA TYR A 102 2.27 10.67 8.80
C TYR A 102 2.10 11.90 7.90
N SER A 103 2.84 11.96 6.78
CA SER A 103 2.75 13.02 5.78
C SER A 103 2.98 12.48 4.36
N ASN A 104 2.46 13.19 3.34
CA ASN A 104 2.68 12.79 1.93
C ASN A 104 4.16 12.73 1.58
N ALA A 105 4.93 13.75 1.98
CA ALA A 105 6.36 13.80 1.68
C ALA A 105 7.12 12.62 2.30
N ALA A 106 6.80 12.26 3.55
CA ALA A 106 7.44 11.13 4.23
C ALA A 106 7.04 9.78 3.60
N ILE A 107 5.76 9.57 3.29
CA ILE A 107 5.29 8.36 2.60
C ILE A 107 5.98 8.20 1.24
N TYR A 108 6.02 9.28 0.45
CA TYR A 108 6.65 9.28 -0.86
C TYR A 108 8.15 8.93 -0.76
N ALA A 109 8.88 9.61 0.12
CA ALA A 109 10.32 9.40 0.29
C ALA A 109 10.63 7.97 0.76
N ASP A 110 9.86 7.46 1.72
CA ASP A 110 10.06 6.12 2.27
C ASP A 110 9.80 5.02 1.23
N VAL A 111 8.66 5.10 0.51
CA VAL A 111 8.33 4.14 -0.54
C VAL A 111 9.34 4.18 -1.68
N LYS A 112 9.80 5.38 -2.07
CA LYS A 112 10.83 5.54 -3.09
C LYS A 112 12.11 4.79 -2.73
N VAL A 113 12.58 4.94 -1.49
CA VAL A 113 13.79 4.27 -1.00
C VAL A 113 13.59 2.75 -0.95
N LYS A 114 12.48 2.27 -0.39
CA LYS A 114 12.21 0.82 -0.22
C LYS A 114 12.05 0.09 -1.55
N LEU A 115 11.51 0.76 -2.57
CA LEU A 115 11.36 0.19 -3.91
C LEU A 115 12.56 0.47 -4.83
N ASN A 116 13.57 1.19 -4.35
CA ASN A 116 14.76 1.59 -5.12
C ASN A 116 14.40 2.31 -6.44
N LEU A 117 13.52 3.33 -6.34
CA LEU A 117 13.04 4.18 -7.43
C LEU A 117 13.66 5.60 -7.40
#